data_AF-A0A540V3T5-F1
#
_entry.id   AF-A0A540V3T5-F1
#
_cell.length_a   1.000
_cell.length_b   1.000
_cell.length_c   1.000
_cell.angle_alpha   90.00
_cell.angle_beta   90.00
_cell.angle_gamma   90.00
#
_symmetry.space_group_name_H-M   'P 1'
#
loop_
_entity.id
_entity.type
_entity.pdbx_description
1 polymer ?
#
loop_
_entity_poly.entity_id
_entity_poly.type
_entity_poly.pdbx_seq_one_letter_code
_entity_poly.pdbx_strand_id
1 'polypeptide(L)'
;MDTQQQLLQVSAKLYQVLESVPHGEQRDAFLQDVDRLLNERGRLIESLVQNNIQLDSHNKDHVLLKKLDEGIKQRLEQVMEAIKLDMKNLQKTKKHEKRYINPYASVQVMDGKYYDRKS
;
A
#
# COMPACT_ATOMS: atom_id res chain seq x y z
N MET A 1 -0.47 -24.05 -22.02
CA MET A 1 0.16 -24.08 -20.68
C MET A 1 -0.91 -24.53 -19.71
N ASP A 2 -0.58 -25.43 -18.80
CA ASP A 2 -1.54 -25.96 -17.81
C ASP A 2 -1.97 -24.86 -16.81
N THR A 3 -3.25 -24.81 -16.45
CA THR A 3 -3.84 -23.77 -15.58
C THR A 3 -3.20 -23.78 -14.19
N GLN A 4 -2.84 -24.95 -13.67
CA GLN A 4 -2.18 -25.08 -12.36
C GLN A 4 -0.75 -24.53 -12.43
N GLN A 5 -0.04 -24.79 -13.53
CA GLN A 5 1.29 -24.22 -13.76
C GLN A 5 1.26 -22.70 -13.91
N GLN A 6 0.26 -22.14 -14.60
CA GLN A 6 0.06 -20.69 -14.68
C GLN A 6 -0.22 -20.09 -13.30
N LEU A 7 -1.07 -20.73 -12.50
CA LEU A 7 -1.37 -20.28 -11.15
C LEU A 7 -0.12 -20.27 -10.27
N LEU A 8 0.73 -21.29 -10.40
CA LEU A 8 2.00 -21.37 -9.68
C LEU A 8 2.94 -20.23 -10.08
N GLN A 9 3.07 -19.95 -11.38
CA GLN A 9 3.92 -18.87 -11.89
C GLN A 9 3.45 -17.50 -11.41
N VAL A 10 2.14 -17.21 -11.50
CA VAL A 10 1.57 -15.94 -11.05
C VAL A 10 1.71 -15.79 -9.54
N SER A 11 1.51 -16.87 -8.77
CA SER A 11 1.68 -16.86 -7.32
C SER A 11 3.14 -16.61 -6.92
N ALA A 12 4.10 -17.25 -7.60
CA ALA A 12 5.53 -17.01 -7.36
C ALA A 12 5.93 -15.56 -7.68
N LYS A 13 5.45 -15.01 -8.81
CA LYS A 13 5.69 -13.62 -9.20
C LYS A 13 5.08 -12.64 -8.20
N LEU A 14 3.83 -12.85 -7.79
CA LEU A 14 3.16 -12.03 -6.78
C LEU A 14 3.92 -12.08 -5.46
N TYR A 15 4.30 -13.27 -5.00
CA TYR A 15 5.10 -13.44 -3.79
C TYR A 15 6.38 -12.60 -3.87
N GLN A 16 7.14 -12.70 -4.97
CA GLN A 16 8.38 -11.94 -5.18
C GLN A 16 8.15 -10.43 -5.22
N VAL A 17 7.13 -9.95 -5.93
CA VAL A 17 6.82 -8.51 -5.99
C VAL A 17 6.54 -7.97 -4.58
N LEU A 18 5.80 -8.72 -3.77
CA LEU A 18 5.46 -8.34 -2.41
C LEU A 18 6.65 -8.35 -1.42
N GLU A 19 7.86 -8.74 -1.84
CA GLU A 19 9.04 -8.79 -0.95
C GLU A 19 9.50 -7.41 -0.47
N SER A 20 9.39 -6.42 -1.35
CA SER A 20 9.89 -5.09 -1.11
C SER A 20 8.79 -4.10 -1.41
N VAL A 21 8.26 -3.49 -0.35
CA VAL A 21 7.21 -2.47 -0.47
C VAL A 21 7.90 -1.12 -0.70
N PRO A 22 7.81 -0.53 -1.91
CA PRO A 22 8.51 0.72 -2.20
C PRO A 22 7.86 1.89 -1.46
N HIS A 23 8.59 3.00 -1.30
CA HIS A 23 8.06 4.24 -0.72
C HIS A 23 7.87 5.32 -1.80
N GLY A 24 7.05 6.34 -1.50
CA GLY A 24 6.88 7.50 -2.37
C GLY A 24 6.22 7.16 -3.71
N GLU A 25 6.67 7.80 -4.78
CA GLU A 25 6.03 7.75 -6.12
C GLU A 25 5.98 6.34 -6.73
N GLN A 26 6.91 5.45 -6.35
CA GLN A 26 6.91 4.06 -6.81
C GLN A 26 5.80 3.21 -6.19
N ARG A 27 5.12 3.70 -5.14
CA ARG A 27 4.05 2.97 -4.46
C ARG A 27 2.85 2.74 -5.36
N ASP A 28 2.46 3.72 -6.17
CA ASP A 28 1.28 3.61 -7.03
C ASP A 28 1.47 2.54 -8.12
N ALA A 29 2.62 2.57 -8.80
CA ALA A 29 2.98 1.55 -9.80
C ALA A 29 3.07 0.15 -9.19
N PHE A 30 3.65 0.03 -7.99
CA PHE A 30 3.69 -1.22 -7.24
C PHE A 30 2.29 -1.77 -6.93
N LEU A 31 1.37 -0.91 -6.47
CA LEU A 31 -0.01 -1.33 -6.16
C LEU A 31 -0.77 -1.75 -7.42
N GLN A 32 -0.55 -1.08 -8.55
CA GLN A 32 -1.12 -1.48 -9.83
C GLN A 32 -0.62 -2.87 -10.26
N ASP A 33 0.67 -3.16 -10.07
CA ASP A 33 1.23 -4.46 -10.37
C ASP A 33 0.70 -5.58 -9.45
N VAL A 34 0.58 -5.29 -8.15
CA VAL A 34 -0.02 -6.21 -7.18
C VAL A 34 -1.47 -6.51 -7.54
N ASP A 35 -2.27 -5.48 -7.86
CA ASP A 35 -3.68 -5.64 -8.23
C ASP A 35 -3.83 -6.46 -9.53
N ARG A 36 -3.01 -6.17 -10.55
CA ARG A 36 -2.99 -6.93 -11.80
C ARG A 36 -2.71 -8.42 -11.54
N LEU A 37 -1.71 -8.72 -10.72
CA LEU A 37 -1.33 -10.09 -10.38
C LEU A 37 -2.38 -10.81 -9.52
N LEU A 38 -3.00 -10.11 -8.57
CA LEU A 38 -4.11 -10.65 -7.78
C LEU A 38 -5.32 -11.00 -8.65
N ASN A 39 -5.68 -10.11 -9.58
CA ASN A 39 -6.78 -10.33 -10.52
C ASN A 39 -6.49 -11.51 -11.47
N GLU A 40 -5.27 -11.61 -11.98
CA GLU A 40 -4.84 -12.75 -12.79
C GLU A 40 -4.90 -14.06 -12.01
N ARG A 41 -4.38 -14.07 -10.78
CA ARG A 41 -4.44 -15.21 -9.87
C ARG A 41 -5.87 -15.64 -9.57
N GLY A 42 -6.77 -14.68 -9.30
CA GLY A 42 -8.19 -14.92 -9.04
C GLY A 42 -8.89 -15.65 -10.18
N ARG A 43 -8.71 -15.17 -11.42
CA ARG A 43 -9.27 -15.82 -12.62
C ARG A 43 -8.79 -17.25 -12.81
N LEU A 44 -7.51 -17.52 -12.54
CA LEU A 44 -6.95 -18.87 -12.63
C LEU A 44 -7.56 -19.80 -11.57
N ILE A 45 -7.76 -19.32 -10.35
CA ILE A 45 -8.40 -20.08 -9.28
C ILE A 45 -9.87 -20.37 -9.62
N GLU A 46 -10.62 -19.37 -10.11
CA GLU A 46 -11.99 -19.56 -10.56
C GLU A 46 -12.09 -20.63 -11.65
N SER A 47 -11.17 -20.59 -12.63
CA SER A 47 -11.09 -21.61 -13.68
C SER A 47 -10.84 -23.01 -13.11
N LEU A 48 -9.91 -23.17 -12.16
CA LEU A 48 -9.67 -24.47 -11.52
C LEU A 48 -10.90 -24.99 -10.77
N VAL A 49 -11.61 -24.11 -10.06
CA VAL A 49 -12.85 -24.45 -9.33
C VAL A 49 -13.95 -24.87 -10.31
N GLN A 50 -14.14 -24.14 -11.41
CA GLN A 50 -15.14 -24.47 -12.44
C GLN A 50 -14.88 -25.82 -13.11
N ASN A 51 -13.61 -26.17 -13.31
CA ASN A 51 -13.20 -27.45 -13.88
C ASN A 51 -13.10 -28.58 -12.83
N ASN A 52 -13.52 -28.32 -11.58
CA ASN A 52 -13.47 -29.27 -10.45
C ASN A 52 -12.07 -29.88 -10.23
N ILE A 53 -11.02 -29.09 -10.49
CA ILE A 53 -9.62 -29.51 -10.33
C ILE A 53 -9.27 -29.41 -8.85
N GLN A 54 -8.83 -30.52 -8.27
CA GLN A 54 -8.43 -30.59 -6.86
C GLN A 54 -6.92 -30.56 -6.68
N LEU A 55 -6.48 -29.93 -5.59
CA LEU A 55 -5.08 -29.93 -5.19
C LEU A 55 -4.72 -31.24 -4.47
N ASP A 56 -3.92 -32.07 -5.12
CA ASP A 56 -3.24 -33.22 -4.52
C ASP A 56 -2.10 -32.80 -3.58
N SER A 57 -2.11 -33.28 -2.34
CA SER A 57 -1.08 -33.04 -1.33
C SER A 57 0.26 -33.74 -1.59
N HIS A 58 0.31 -34.75 -2.47
CA HIS A 58 1.54 -35.44 -2.86
C HIS A 58 2.24 -34.78 -4.04
N ASN A 59 1.54 -33.89 -4.76
CA ASN A 59 2.11 -33.11 -5.84
C ASN A 59 2.93 -31.94 -5.28
N LYS A 60 4.21 -31.88 -5.64
CA LYS A 60 5.15 -30.86 -5.16
C LYS A 60 4.73 -29.44 -5.52
N ASP A 61 4.14 -29.24 -6.70
CA ASP A 61 3.70 -27.93 -7.18
C ASP A 61 2.51 -27.44 -6.38
N HIS A 62 1.60 -28.34 -5.99
CA HIS A 62 0.47 -27.99 -5.12
C HIS A 62 0.91 -27.67 -3.69
N VAL A 63 1.90 -28.39 -3.16
CA VAL A 63 2.51 -28.08 -1.86
C VAL A 63 3.19 -26.72 -1.91
N LEU A 64 3.92 -26.43 -2.98
CA LEU A 64 4.55 -25.13 -3.18
C LEU A 64 3.50 -24.02 -3.30
N LEU A 65 2.41 -24.25 -4.04
CA LEU A 65 1.31 -23.31 -4.18
C LEU A 65 0.70 -22.95 -2.82
N LYS A 66 0.48 -23.94 -1.95
CA LYS A 66 0.00 -23.71 -0.57
C LYS A 66 0.96 -22.82 0.23
N LYS A 67 2.27 -23.06 0.14
CA LYS A 67 3.29 -22.23 0.82
C LYS A 67 3.31 -20.80 0.28
N LEU A 68 3.21 -20.64 -1.03
CA LEU A 68 3.12 -19.32 -1.65
C LEU A 68 1.86 -18.57 -1.19
N ASP A 69 0.71 -19.25 -1.09
CA ASP A 69 -0.52 -18.65 -0.57
C ASP A 69 -0.39 -18.09 0.84
N GLU A 70 0.19 -18.87 1.75
CA GLU A 70 0.44 -18.43 3.12
C GLU A 70 1.39 -17.22 3.14
N GLY A 71 2.48 -17.29 2.38
CA GLY A 71 3.45 -16.21 2.27
C GLY A 71 2.89 -14.93 1.64
N ILE A 72 2.05 -15.06 0.62
CA ILE A 72 1.37 -13.93 -0.03
C ILE A 72 0.45 -13.23 0.97
N LYS A 73 -0.33 -13.99 1.76
CA LYS A 73 -1.22 -13.41 2.80
C LYS A 73 -0.43 -12.59 3.81
N GLN A 74 0.66 -13.15 4.34
CA GLN A 74 1.53 -12.45 5.30
C GLN A 74 2.14 -11.16 4.70
N ARG A 75 2.62 -11.20 3.45
CA ARG A 75 3.21 -10.01 2.81
C ARG A 75 2.14 -8.96 2.47
N LEU A 76 0.93 -9.36 2.10
CA LEU A 76 -0.18 -8.43 1.89
C LEU A 76 -0.60 -7.73 3.19
N GLU A 77 -0.57 -8.41 4.33
CA GLU A 77 -0.78 -7.78 5.63
C GLU A 77 0.27 -6.70 5.90
N GLN A 78 1.54 -6.96 5.61
CA GLN A 78 2.62 -5.97 5.74
C GLN A 78 2.43 -4.77 4.81
N VAL A 79 2.06 -5.01 3.55
CA VAL A 79 1.70 -3.94 2.59
C VAL A 79 0.55 -3.09 3.14
N MET A 80 -0.49 -3.72 3.66
CA MET A 80 -1.65 -3.03 4.23
C MET A 80 -1.26 -2.16 5.44
N GLU A 81 -0.41 -2.66 6.33
CA GLU A 81 0.10 -1.87 7.46
C GLU A 81 0.95 -0.68 7.01
N ALA A 82 1.80 -0.86 5.99
CA ALA A 82 2.57 0.25 5.41
C ALA A 82 1.65 1.34 4.83
N ILE A 83 0.61 0.96 4.07
CA ILE A 83 -0.37 1.90 3.53
C ILE A 83 -1.12 2.64 4.65
N LYS A 84 -1.56 1.93 5.69
CA LYS A 84 -2.22 2.55 6.85
C LYS A 84 -1.31 3.57 7.55
N LEU A 85 -0.02 3.27 7.67
CA LEU A 85 0.97 4.18 8.25
C LEU A 85 1.13 5.43 7.37
N ASP A 86 1.25 5.26 6.06
CA ASP A 86 1.36 6.35 5.09
C ASP A 86 0.13 7.29 5.18
N MET A 87 -1.09 6.72 5.24
CA MET A 87 -2.32 7.50 5.44
C MET A 87 -2.33 8.29 6.76
N LYS A 88 -1.90 7.68 7.86
CA LYS A 88 -1.79 8.36 9.17
C LYS A 88 -0.78 9.52 9.11
N ASN A 89 0.34 9.32 8.43
CA ASN A 89 1.37 10.35 8.28
C ASN A 89 0.87 11.52 7.41
N LEU A 90 0.19 11.26 6.30
CA LEU A 90 -0.43 12.30 5.47
C LEU A 90 -1.44 13.15 6.26
N GLN A 91 -2.24 12.53 7.13
CA GLN A 91 -3.18 13.25 8.00
C GLN A 91 -2.46 14.12 9.04
N LYS A 92 -1.33 13.65 9.60
CA LYS A 92 -0.50 14.43 10.52
C LYS A 92 0.17 15.60 9.81
N THR A 93 0.78 15.41 8.64
CA THR A 93 1.42 16.48 7.86
C THR A 93 0.43 17.59 7.54
N LYS A 94 -0.81 17.27 7.10
CA LYS A 94 -1.87 18.27 6.89
C LYS A 94 -2.25 19.05 8.15
N LYS A 95 -2.18 18.43 9.35
CA LYS A 95 -2.40 19.12 10.63
C LYS A 95 -1.22 20.00 11.02
N HIS A 96 0.01 19.57 10.72
CA HIS A 96 1.23 20.34 10.98
C HIS A 96 1.36 21.53 10.03
N GLU A 97 1.10 21.38 8.71
CA GLU A 97 1.10 22.49 7.75
C GLU A 97 0.10 23.59 8.13
N LYS A 98 -1.10 23.23 8.62
CA LYS A 98 -2.06 24.22 9.16
C LYS A 98 -1.57 24.92 10.44
N ARG A 99 -0.68 24.30 11.21
CA ARG A 99 -0.09 24.86 12.43
C ARG A 99 1.23 25.59 12.17
N TYR A 100 1.85 25.38 11.01
CA TYR A 100 3.14 25.94 10.58
C TYR A 100 2.99 27.17 9.67
N ILE A 101 1.83 27.83 9.67
CA ILE A 101 1.67 29.20 9.20
C ILE A 101 1.48 30.08 10.43
N ASN A 102 2.57 30.42 11.13
CA ASN A 102 2.84 31.77 11.64
C ASN A 102 4.21 31.85 12.37
N PRO A 103 5.32 32.12 11.67
CA PRO A 103 6.60 32.44 12.31
C PRO A 103 6.76 33.93 12.69
N TYR A 104 5.76 34.79 12.44
CA TYR A 104 5.81 36.23 12.73
C TYR A 104 4.59 36.75 13.50
N ALA A 105 4.10 35.98 14.49
CA ALA A 105 3.20 36.51 15.52
C ALA A 105 3.93 37.45 16.51
N SER A 106 5.17 37.85 16.20
CA SER A 106 5.98 38.80 16.96
C SER A 106 6.32 40.01 16.09
N VAL A 107 5.35 40.88 15.85
CA VAL A 107 5.64 42.31 15.70
C VAL A 107 4.60 43.07 16.53
N GLN A 108 5.07 43.54 17.69
CA GLN A 108 4.45 44.65 18.41
C GLN A 108 4.22 45.79 17.41
N VAL A 109 2.96 46.12 17.11
CA VAL A 109 2.66 47.45 16.56
C VAL A 109 2.38 48.33 17.76
N MET A 110 3.49 48.84 18.32
CA MET A 110 3.50 49.98 19.21
C MET A 110 3.22 51.21 18.35
N ASP A 111 1.95 51.60 18.19
CA ASP A 111 1.63 52.87 17.55
C ASP A 111 1.40 53.93 18.63
N GLY A 112 2.52 54.55 19.02
CA GLY A 112 2.50 55.77 19.80
C GLY A 112 1.97 56.92 18.93
N LYS A 113 0.85 57.51 19.33
CA LYS A 113 0.52 58.89 18.95
C LYS A 113 0.36 59.73 20.20
N TYR A 114 1.41 60.49 20.47
CA TYR A 114 1.45 61.59 21.42
C TYR A 114 1.17 62.92 20.67
N TYR A 115 0.24 63.70 21.23
CA TYR A 115 -0.06 65.13 21.05
C TYR A 115 -0.67 65.58 19.69
N ASP A 116 -1.61 66.54 19.60
CA ASP A 116 -1.70 67.83 20.31
C ASP A 116 -3.10 68.51 20.21
N ARG A 117 -3.36 69.42 21.17
CA ARG A 117 -4.27 70.62 21.23
C ARG A 117 -5.74 70.55 21.68
N LYS A 118 -5.93 71.05 22.92
CA LYS A 118 -6.82 72.14 23.39
C LYS A 118 -8.09 72.44 22.57
N SER A 119 -9.26 72.31 23.21
CA SER A 119 -9.99 73.42 23.86
C SER A 119 -11.16 72.87 24.69
#